data_AF-A0A430Q410-F1
#
_entry.id   AF-A0A430Q410-F1
#
_cell.length_a   1.000
_cell.length_b   1.000
_cell.length_c   1.000
_cell.angle_alpha   90.00
_cell.angle_beta   90.00
_cell.angle_gamma   90.00
#
_symmetry.space_group_name_H-M   'P 1'
#
loop_
_entity.id
_entity.type
_entity.pdbx_description
1 polymer ?
#
loop_
_entity_poly.entity_id
_entity_poly.type
_entity_poly.pdbx_seq_one_letter_code
_entity_poly.pdbx_strand_id
1 'polypeptide(L)'
;MYQPYYDFHNDTIHIAMLLADGIDNCYQAETQIKSILFHQKRWYPSKDDCCHFKHFTHINSNWLTAIDRVQSFNEAKRQRFPIVFHLIVDQLTYEFMNRLMSDWGLDGISVQFYPIKNYEAQVKSFKSGHYSGHKSYLKLLITQILPTEIKKGYGYNAGILLIHLTKLRARGWDEIWMKTAFNLMREKRILPTGEQDVINAVLNRNKRWLYEIPCKWNIQLSAFSMRERCPVVWEFLLNRDDDNNNDNNNYIRKKALRDDIVLQYPNAKLIHFNAHVKPEYFFPTPLRFPLPFDKSDEYHSSKQQ
;
A
#
# COMPACT_ATOMS: atom_id res chain seq x y z
N MET A 1 32.46 9.79 -4.90
CA MET A 1 31.47 8.99 -5.67
C MET A 1 30.76 8.12 -4.64
N TYR A 2 29.48 8.38 -4.33
CA TYR A 2 28.76 7.58 -3.33
C TYR A 2 28.28 6.27 -3.99
N GLN A 3 28.94 5.15 -3.67
CA GLN A 3 28.35 3.83 -3.86
C GLN A 3 27.51 3.51 -2.62
N PRO A 4 26.21 3.16 -2.76
CA PRO A 4 25.42 2.70 -1.63
C PRO A 4 25.94 1.33 -1.17
N TYR A 5 26.19 1.18 0.13
CA TYR A 5 26.42 -0.12 0.74
C TYR A 5 25.09 -0.87 0.84
N TYR A 6 25.02 -2.08 0.27
CA TYR A 6 23.82 -2.91 0.28
C TYR A 6 24.11 -4.22 1.02
N ASP A 7 23.46 -4.42 2.18
CA ASP A 7 23.51 -5.71 2.88
C ASP A 7 22.35 -6.61 2.42
N PHE A 8 22.66 -7.58 1.55
CA PHE A 8 21.69 -8.45 0.90
C PHE A 8 21.52 -9.79 1.65
N HIS A 9 20.90 -9.74 2.83
CA HIS A 9 20.39 -10.95 3.47
C HIS A 9 19.18 -11.54 2.69
N ASN A 10 19.05 -12.87 2.66
CA ASN A 10 17.88 -13.57 2.06
C ASN A 10 16.55 -13.22 2.77
N ASP A 11 16.66 -12.63 3.96
CA ASP A 11 15.60 -12.34 4.92
C ASP A 11 15.16 -10.86 4.89
N THR A 12 15.50 -10.12 3.84
CA THR A 12 15.14 -8.70 3.65
C THR A 12 13.90 -8.53 2.77
N ILE A 13 12.97 -7.67 3.21
CA ILE A 13 11.73 -7.32 2.52
C ILE A 13 11.95 -6.03 1.69
N HIS A 14 11.86 -6.14 0.37
CA HIS A 14 11.99 -5.00 -0.55
C HIS A 14 10.62 -4.52 -1.02
N ILE A 15 10.24 -3.28 -0.71
CA ILE A 15 8.97 -2.67 -1.11
C ILE A 15 9.29 -1.52 -2.09
N ALA A 16 8.65 -1.50 -3.25
CA ALA A 16 8.86 -0.46 -4.26
C ALA A 16 7.60 0.40 -4.42
N MET A 17 7.77 1.71 -4.42
CA MET A 17 6.66 2.67 -4.51
C MET A 17 7.00 3.74 -5.56
N LEU A 18 6.08 3.98 -6.49
CA LEU A 18 6.15 5.10 -7.43
C LEU A 18 5.36 6.27 -6.84
N LEU A 19 6.05 7.35 -6.52
CA LEU A 19 5.48 8.57 -5.96
C LEU A 19 5.86 9.71 -6.92
N ALA A 20 4.91 10.08 -7.77
CA ALA A 20 5.08 11.08 -8.82
C ALA A 20 3.99 12.15 -8.67
N ASP A 21 4.22 13.33 -9.26
CA ASP A 21 3.18 14.35 -9.45
C ASP A 21 2.70 14.98 -8.12
N GLY A 22 3.62 15.19 -7.18
CA GLY A 22 3.43 16.09 -6.04
C GLY A 22 3.24 15.45 -4.67
N ILE A 23 3.01 16.32 -3.67
CA ILE A 23 3.07 15.97 -2.23
C ILE A 23 1.87 15.14 -1.78
N ASP A 24 0.71 15.24 -2.43
CA ASP A 24 -0.50 14.46 -2.09
C ASP A 24 -0.24 12.93 -2.08
N ASN A 25 0.64 12.46 -2.97
CA ASN A 25 1.05 11.05 -3.01
C ASN A 25 2.03 10.68 -1.87
N CYS A 26 2.70 11.66 -1.27
CA CYS A 26 3.55 11.45 -0.08
C CYS A 26 2.71 11.19 1.18
N TYR A 27 1.60 11.90 1.40
CA TYR A 27 0.71 11.66 2.55
C TYR A 27 0.03 10.28 2.47
N GLN A 28 -0.32 9.83 1.25
CA GLN A 28 -0.82 8.48 1.01
C GLN A 28 0.26 7.42 1.30
N ALA A 29 1.50 7.66 0.83
CA ALA A 29 2.64 6.78 1.10
C ALA A 29 2.97 6.70 2.60
N GLU A 30 2.99 7.84 3.28
CA GLU A 30 3.14 7.96 4.73
C GLU A 30 2.11 7.11 5.47
N THR A 31 0.83 7.23 5.12
CA THR A 31 -0.27 6.46 5.73
C THR A 31 -0.10 4.96 5.49
N GLN A 32 0.23 4.56 4.26
CA GLN A 32 0.47 3.16 3.90
C GLN A 32 1.67 2.58 4.67
N ILE A 33 2.79 3.31 4.73
CA ILE A 33 4.00 2.86 5.42
C ILE A 33 3.75 2.82 6.94
N LYS A 34 3.12 3.83 7.54
CA LYS A 34 2.72 3.82 8.95
C LYS A 34 1.91 2.57 9.31
N SER A 35 0.93 2.21 8.48
CA SER A 35 0.12 1.00 8.63
C SER A 35 0.95 -0.29 8.55
N ILE A 36 1.82 -0.43 7.53
CA ILE A 36 2.72 -1.59 7.39
C ILE A 36 3.61 -1.75 8.63
N LEU A 37 4.24 -0.66 9.07
CA LEU A 37 5.17 -0.66 10.21
C LEU A 37 4.42 -0.90 11.55
N PHE A 38 3.18 -0.43 11.66
CA PHE A 38 2.29 -0.69 12.80
C PHE A 38 1.90 -2.17 12.91
N HIS A 39 1.46 -2.78 11.81
CA HIS A 39 1.15 -4.21 11.81
C HIS A 39 2.39 -5.11 11.97
N GLN A 40 3.60 -4.61 11.71
CA GLN A 40 4.86 -5.26 12.08
C GLN A 40 5.36 -4.94 13.50
N LYS A 41 4.56 -4.23 14.31
CA LYS A 41 4.91 -3.77 15.66
C LYS A 41 6.24 -3.00 15.73
N ARG A 42 6.59 -2.21 14.69
CA ARG A 42 7.88 -1.48 14.62
C ARG A 42 7.91 -0.12 15.29
N TRP A 43 6.75 0.51 15.46
CA TRP A 43 6.62 1.69 16.31
C TRP A 43 6.89 1.38 17.78
N TYR A 44 6.95 0.09 18.16
CA TYR A 44 7.37 -0.41 19.46
C TYR A 44 8.87 -0.74 19.47
N PRO A 45 9.68 -0.09 20.34
CA PRO A 45 11.10 -0.41 20.52
C PRO A 45 11.37 -1.88 20.87
N SER A 46 12.60 -2.30 20.64
CA SER A 46 13.08 -3.66 20.92
C SER A 46 13.60 -3.87 22.35
N LYS A 47 13.71 -2.77 23.11
CA LYS A 47 14.13 -2.66 24.51
C LYS A 47 13.14 -1.73 25.23
N ASP A 48 12.98 -1.89 26.55
CA ASP A 48 11.74 -1.63 27.29
C ASP A 48 11.23 -0.17 27.46
N ASP A 49 11.69 0.80 26.66
CA ASP A 49 11.06 2.12 26.56
C ASP A 49 9.93 2.10 25.53
N CYS A 50 8.76 2.67 25.85
CA CYS A 50 7.60 2.62 24.97
C CYS A 50 7.59 3.73 23.90
N CYS A 51 7.65 3.24 22.66
CA CYS A 51 6.78 3.62 21.55
C CYS A 51 7.01 4.98 20.85
N HIS A 52 7.37 4.93 19.56
CA HIS A 52 7.53 6.10 18.67
C HIS A 52 6.19 6.67 18.17
N PHE A 53 5.17 6.80 19.02
CA PHE A 53 3.84 7.27 18.60
C PHE A 53 3.73 8.78 18.36
N LYS A 54 4.79 9.56 18.65
CA LYS A 54 4.85 11.01 18.37
C LYS A 54 4.51 11.41 16.93
N HIS A 55 4.69 10.49 15.96
CA HIS A 55 4.38 10.74 14.55
C HIS A 55 2.90 10.52 14.18
N PHE A 56 2.03 10.15 15.13
CA PHE A 56 0.60 9.93 14.94
C PHE A 56 -0.24 11.09 15.52
N THR A 57 -0.09 12.27 14.92
CA THR A 57 -0.66 13.56 15.38
C THR A 57 -2.18 13.61 15.55
N HIS A 58 -2.93 12.74 14.86
CA HIS A 58 -4.40 12.73 14.88
C HIS A 58 -5.01 11.70 15.85
N ILE A 59 -4.21 11.04 16.69
CA ILE A 59 -4.67 9.94 17.54
C ILE A 59 -4.81 10.40 19.00
N ASN A 60 -6.03 10.28 19.53
CA ASN A 60 -6.31 10.47 20.95
C ASN A 60 -5.58 9.39 21.78
N SER A 61 -4.90 9.80 22.86
CA SER A 61 -4.17 8.94 23.80
C SER A 61 -4.99 7.73 24.26
N ASN A 62 -6.30 7.88 24.48
CA ASN A 62 -7.18 6.80 24.92
C ASN A 62 -7.18 5.58 23.96
N TRP A 63 -7.06 5.80 22.65
CA TRP A 63 -7.05 4.72 21.65
C TRP A 63 -5.72 3.95 21.66
N LEU A 64 -4.59 4.65 21.80
CA LEU A 64 -3.27 4.03 21.94
C LEU A 64 -3.20 3.14 23.19
N THR A 65 -3.70 3.66 24.33
CA THR A 65 -3.75 2.90 25.59
C THR A 65 -4.69 1.70 25.56
N ALA A 66 -5.68 1.67 24.64
CA ALA A 66 -6.51 0.49 24.41
C ALA A 66 -5.78 -0.56 23.55
N ILE A 67 -5.06 -0.12 22.51
CA ILE A 67 -4.30 -1.01 21.62
C ILE A 67 -3.15 -1.72 22.35
N ASP A 68 -2.39 -1.01 23.18
CA ASP A 68 -1.29 -1.60 23.93
C ASP A 68 -1.79 -2.65 24.95
N ARG A 69 -2.98 -2.44 25.53
CA ARG A 69 -3.66 -3.42 26.38
C ARG A 69 -4.21 -4.62 25.60
N VAL A 70 -4.57 -4.46 24.33
CA VAL A 70 -5.03 -5.58 23.46
C VAL A 70 -3.85 -6.39 22.90
N GLN A 71 -2.71 -5.76 22.61
CA GLN A 71 -1.57 -6.42 21.96
C GLN A 71 -0.51 -7.00 22.92
N SER A 72 -0.58 -6.67 24.22
CA SER A 72 0.28 -7.24 25.27
C SER A 72 -0.12 -8.66 25.69
N PHE A 73 -1.34 -9.11 25.37
CA PHE A 73 -1.79 -10.48 25.62
C PHE A 73 -1.28 -11.46 24.53
N ASN A 74 -0.22 -12.20 24.85
CA ASN A 74 0.19 -13.46 24.20
C ASN A 74 0.56 -13.43 22.71
N GLU A 75 1.61 -12.71 22.32
CA GLU A 75 2.39 -13.07 21.12
C GLU A 75 3.90 -13.13 21.42
N ALA A 76 4.52 -14.28 21.16
CA ALA A 76 5.98 -14.44 21.20
C ALA A 76 6.68 -13.45 20.25
N LYS A 77 7.93 -13.05 20.60
CA LYS A 77 8.76 -12.12 19.82
C LYS A 77 8.89 -12.57 18.36
N ARG A 78 8.03 -12.07 17.46
CA ARG A 78 8.10 -12.33 16.01
C ARG A 78 9.39 -11.72 15.46
N GLN A 79 10.11 -12.50 14.65
CA GLN A 79 11.30 -12.05 13.95
C GLN A 79 10.98 -10.84 13.04
N ARG A 80 11.71 -9.74 13.21
CA ARG A 80 11.57 -8.53 12.40
C ARG A 80 12.55 -8.57 11.24
N PHE A 81 12.08 -8.96 10.06
CA PHE A 81 12.85 -8.96 8.81
C PHE A 81 13.20 -7.52 8.36
N PRO A 82 14.45 -7.15 8.03
CA PRO A 82 14.77 -5.81 7.56
C PRO A 82 13.90 -5.37 6.37
N ILE A 83 13.52 -4.09 6.29
CA ILE A 83 12.76 -3.54 5.16
C ILE A 83 13.59 -2.49 4.41
N VAL A 84 13.56 -2.56 3.08
CA VAL A 84 14.09 -1.52 2.19
C VAL A 84 12.95 -0.85 1.41
N PHE A 85 12.73 0.42 1.76
CA PHE A 85 12.04 1.47 1.00
C PHE A 85 12.68 1.73 -0.36
N HIS A 86 12.14 1.27 -1.49
CA HIS A 86 12.59 1.71 -2.83
C HIS A 86 11.60 2.73 -3.41
N LEU A 87 11.92 4.01 -3.27
CA LEU A 87 11.02 5.12 -3.65
C LEU A 87 11.45 5.71 -5.00
N ILE A 88 10.59 5.58 -6.01
CA ILE A 88 10.77 6.16 -7.34
C ILE A 88 10.06 7.51 -7.34
N VAL A 89 10.83 8.61 -7.38
CA VAL A 89 10.38 9.94 -6.93
C VAL A 89 10.77 11.08 -7.86
N ASP A 90 9.97 12.15 -7.87
CA ASP A 90 10.42 13.46 -8.33
C ASP A 90 11.16 14.22 -7.21
N GLN A 91 11.68 15.42 -7.50
CA GLN A 91 12.53 16.17 -6.58
C GLN A 91 11.77 16.63 -5.31
N LEU A 92 10.52 17.07 -5.46
CA LEU A 92 9.72 17.58 -4.34
C LEU A 92 9.29 16.43 -3.42
N THR A 93 8.88 15.31 -4.03
CA THR A 93 8.59 14.06 -3.31
C THR A 93 9.83 13.51 -2.60
N TYR A 94 11.02 13.57 -3.22
CA TYR A 94 12.28 13.18 -2.58
C TYR A 94 12.53 13.96 -1.29
N GLU A 95 12.44 15.30 -1.34
CA GLU A 95 12.72 16.16 -0.19
C GLU A 95 11.75 15.91 0.98
N PHE A 96 10.47 15.71 0.68
CA PHE A 96 9.46 15.34 1.68
C PHE A 96 9.75 13.97 2.29
N MET A 97 9.85 12.93 1.46
CA MET A 97 9.98 11.54 1.93
C MET A 97 11.32 11.29 2.62
N ASN A 98 12.41 11.93 2.19
CA ASN A 98 13.71 11.83 2.85
C ASN A 98 13.68 12.43 4.26
N ARG A 99 13.04 13.59 4.43
CA ARG A 99 12.83 14.21 5.75
C ARG A 99 11.97 13.32 6.66
N LEU A 100 10.83 12.85 6.14
CA LEU A 100 9.89 12.00 6.86
C LEU A 100 10.55 10.69 7.36
N MET A 101 11.18 9.94 6.45
CA MET A 101 11.78 8.65 6.78
C MET A 101 12.98 8.78 7.74
N SER A 102 13.69 9.92 7.69
CA SER A 102 14.80 10.22 8.60
C SER A 102 14.32 10.60 10.01
N ASP A 103 13.23 11.37 10.15
CA ASP A 103 12.65 11.74 11.45
C ASP A 103 12.12 10.53 12.25
N TRP A 104 11.64 9.49 11.54
CA TRP A 104 11.12 8.28 12.18
C TRP A 104 12.19 7.44 12.90
N GLY A 105 13.43 7.39 12.37
CA GLY A 105 14.58 6.75 13.02
C GLY A 105 14.38 5.27 13.40
N LEU A 106 13.58 4.51 12.65
CA LEU A 106 13.14 3.16 13.03
C LEU A 106 14.16 2.06 12.71
N ASP A 107 14.32 1.14 13.66
CA ASP A 107 15.27 0.04 13.56
C ASP A 107 14.90 -1.02 12.48
N GLY A 108 15.91 -1.49 11.77
CA GLY A 108 15.78 -2.39 10.62
C GLY A 108 14.99 -1.83 9.43
N ILE A 109 14.85 -0.50 9.32
CA ILE A 109 14.25 0.19 8.18
C ILE A 109 15.31 1.00 7.43
N SER A 110 15.31 0.91 6.10
CA SER A 110 16.15 1.72 5.22
C SER A 110 15.35 2.24 4.03
N VAL A 111 15.87 3.27 3.36
CA VAL A 111 15.24 3.88 2.18
C VAL A 111 16.29 4.18 1.10
N GLN A 112 15.89 4.01 -0.15
CA GLN A 112 16.66 4.15 -1.37
C GLN A 112 15.80 4.92 -2.39
N PHE A 113 16.38 5.97 -2.99
CA PHE A 113 15.64 6.89 -3.84
C PHE A 113 16.09 6.80 -5.31
N TYR A 114 15.12 6.77 -6.22
CA TYR A 114 15.34 6.59 -7.65
C TYR A 114 14.69 7.77 -8.41
N PRO A 115 15.47 8.75 -8.90
CA PRO A 115 14.92 9.94 -9.56
C PRO A 115 14.17 9.60 -10.86
N ILE A 116 12.89 9.97 -10.95
CA ILE A 116 12.02 9.73 -12.13
C ILE A 116 12.67 10.21 -13.44
N LYS A 117 13.33 11.37 -13.39
CA LYS A 117 14.02 12.01 -14.54
C LYS A 117 15.03 11.09 -15.25
N ASN A 118 15.58 10.09 -14.57
CA ASN A 118 16.54 9.14 -15.14
C ASN A 118 15.88 8.09 -16.05
N TYR A 119 14.55 7.90 -15.93
CA TYR A 119 13.81 6.79 -16.53
C TYR A 119 12.65 7.26 -17.43
N GLU A 120 12.10 8.45 -17.14
CA GLU A 120 10.91 9.02 -17.80
C GLU A 120 11.03 9.09 -19.33
N ALA A 121 12.23 9.34 -19.86
CA ALA A 121 12.47 9.40 -21.31
C ALA A 121 12.06 8.11 -22.05
N GLN A 122 12.18 6.93 -21.42
CA GLN A 122 11.81 5.65 -22.03
C GLN A 122 10.30 5.46 -22.22
N VAL A 123 9.48 6.16 -21.42
CA VAL A 123 8.02 6.00 -21.39
C VAL A 123 7.24 7.20 -21.90
N LYS A 124 7.91 8.36 -22.09
CA LYS A 124 7.30 9.64 -22.49
C LYS A 124 6.49 9.60 -23.80
N SER A 125 6.76 8.65 -24.69
CA SER A 125 6.01 8.44 -25.94
C SER A 125 4.67 7.74 -25.75
N PHE A 126 4.44 7.07 -24.62
CA PHE A 126 3.22 6.30 -24.36
C PHE A 126 2.15 7.19 -23.72
N LYS A 127 1.02 7.36 -24.42
CA LYS A 127 -0.16 8.05 -23.89
C LYS A 127 -0.90 7.14 -22.91
N SER A 128 -1.37 7.69 -21.80
CA SER A 128 -2.10 6.99 -20.75
C SER A 128 -3.36 7.76 -20.42
N GLY A 129 -4.45 7.04 -20.09
CA GLY A 129 -5.65 7.60 -19.46
C GLY A 129 -5.53 7.69 -17.93
N HIS A 130 -4.46 7.15 -17.35
CA HIS A 130 -4.18 7.24 -15.92
C HIS A 130 -3.88 8.69 -15.50
N TYR A 131 -4.25 9.07 -14.27
CA TYR A 131 -4.12 10.45 -13.79
C TYR A 131 -2.66 10.96 -13.77
N SER A 132 -1.68 10.08 -13.56
CA SER A 132 -0.24 10.38 -13.65
C SER A 132 0.35 10.31 -15.07
N GLY A 133 -0.50 10.25 -16.11
CA GLY A 133 -0.09 10.23 -17.50
C GLY A 133 0.91 9.12 -17.82
N HIS A 134 1.94 9.42 -18.61
CA HIS A 134 2.98 8.47 -19.01
C HIS A 134 3.84 7.96 -17.85
N LYS A 135 3.84 8.64 -16.68
CA LYS A 135 4.62 8.20 -15.52
C LYS A 135 4.07 6.90 -14.92
N SER A 136 2.80 6.56 -15.17
CA SER A 136 2.21 5.27 -14.78
C SER A 136 3.04 4.07 -15.27
N TYR A 137 3.60 4.16 -16.48
CA TYR A 137 4.45 3.13 -17.09
C TYR A 137 5.82 2.93 -16.41
N LEU A 138 6.27 3.83 -15.52
CA LEU A 138 7.56 3.69 -14.83
C LEU A 138 7.66 2.39 -13.99
N LYS A 139 6.51 1.86 -13.53
CA LYS A 139 6.46 0.56 -12.84
C LYS A 139 6.88 -0.62 -13.74
N LEU A 140 6.83 -0.48 -15.06
CA LEU A 140 7.28 -1.51 -16.01
C LEU A 140 8.82 -1.63 -16.06
N LEU A 141 9.52 -0.52 -15.76
CA LEU A 141 10.99 -0.42 -15.72
C LEU A 141 11.60 -0.98 -14.43
N ILE A 142 10.81 -1.59 -13.53
CA ILE A 142 11.25 -2.03 -12.20
C ILE A 142 12.45 -3.00 -12.22
N THR A 143 12.61 -3.77 -13.30
CA THR A 143 13.77 -4.66 -13.54
C THR A 143 15.07 -3.91 -13.80
N GLN A 144 14.99 -2.69 -14.36
CA GLN A 144 16.11 -1.79 -14.65
C GLN A 144 16.38 -0.82 -13.50
N ILE A 145 15.32 -0.34 -12.83
CA ILE A 145 15.40 0.64 -11.74
C ILE A 145 16.01 -0.02 -10.48
N LEU A 146 15.56 -1.22 -10.13
CA LEU A 146 16.06 -1.93 -8.95
C LEU A 146 17.39 -2.67 -9.24
N PRO A 147 18.33 -2.70 -8.29
CA PRO A 147 19.59 -3.44 -8.43
C PRO A 147 19.42 -4.92 -8.83
N THR A 148 20.44 -5.50 -9.50
CA THR A 148 20.33 -6.84 -10.11
C THR A 148 20.30 -7.96 -9.08
N GLU A 149 20.85 -7.68 -7.91
CA GLU A 149 21.05 -8.54 -6.75
C GLU A 149 19.73 -8.78 -6.00
N ILE A 150 18.79 -7.82 -6.09
CA ILE A 150 17.44 -7.97 -5.52
C ILE A 150 16.69 -9.04 -6.31
N LYS A 151 16.37 -10.16 -5.64
CA LYS A 151 15.69 -11.31 -6.25
C LYS A 151 14.17 -11.18 -6.26
N LYS A 152 13.59 -10.50 -5.27
CA LYS A 152 12.12 -10.36 -5.04
C LYS A 152 11.76 -8.93 -4.60
N GLY A 153 10.57 -8.45 -5.00
CA GLY A 153 9.95 -7.18 -4.60
C GLY A 153 8.41 -7.24 -4.76
N TYR A 154 7.66 -6.16 -4.53
CA TYR A 154 6.18 -6.21 -4.42
C TYR A 154 5.43 -4.93 -4.98
N GLY A 155 4.32 -5.04 -5.79
CA GLY A 155 3.44 -3.92 -6.36
C GLY A 155 2.55 -4.14 -7.67
N TYR A 156 1.17 -4.20 -7.67
CA TYR A 156 0.21 -4.58 -8.80
C TYR A 156 -1.25 -4.08 -8.76
N ASN A 157 -1.93 -4.12 -9.92
CA ASN A 157 -3.31 -3.68 -10.13
C ASN A 157 -3.46 -2.30 -9.50
N ALA A 158 -2.58 -1.41 -9.99
CA ALA A 158 -2.03 -0.19 -9.40
C ALA A 158 -1.38 -0.28 -7.98
N GLY A 159 -1.74 -1.24 -7.12
CA GLY A 159 -1.37 -1.40 -5.69
C GLY A 159 -0.30 -2.47 -5.32
N ILE A 160 -0.60 -3.79 -5.29
CA ILE A 160 0.26 -4.87 -4.72
C ILE A 160 0.46 -6.14 -5.63
N LEU A 161 1.72 -6.45 -6.00
CA LEU A 161 2.27 -7.62 -6.78
C LEU A 161 3.14 -8.40 -5.81
N LEU A 162 3.52 -9.63 -6.18
CA LEU A 162 4.80 -10.19 -5.77
C LEU A 162 5.68 -10.41 -7.02
N ILE A 163 6.69 -9.55 -7.20
CA ILE A 163 7.63 -9.56 -8.33
C ILE A 163 8.85 -10.41 -7.97
N HIS A 164 9.15 -11.42 -8.78
CA HIS A 164 10.45 -12.10 -8.70
C HIS A 164 11.38 -11.55 -9.80
N LEU A 165 12.15 -10.51 -9.46
CA LEU A 165 12.96 -9.72 -10.40
C LEU A 165 13.93 -10.59 -11.20
N THR A 166 14.67 -11.51 -10.57
CA THR A 166 15.56 -12.45 -11.29
C THR A 166 14.80 -13.26 -12.35
N LYS A 167 13.59 -13.73 -12.02
CA LYS A 167 12.72 -14.50 -12.92
C LYS A 167 12.15 -13.64 -14.06
N LEU A 168 11.95 -12.35 -13.88
CA LEU A 168 11.54 -11.42 -14.95
C LEU A 168 12.72 -11.05 -15.86
N ARG A 169 13.88 -10.69 -15.29
CA ARG A 169 15.10 -10.37 -16.04
C ARG A 169 15.52 -11.54 -16.94
N ALA A 170 15.56 -12.77 -16.39
CA ALA A 170 15.89 -13.99 -17.14
C ALA A 170 14.86 -14.36 -18.24
N ARG A 171 13.69 -13.72 -18.29
CA ARG A 171 12.67 -13.89 -19.35
C ARG A 171 12.74 -12.80 -20.43
N GLY A 172 13.65 -11.84 -20.33
CA GLY A 172 13.66 -10.67 -21.22
C GLY A 172 12.45 -9.76 -21.02
N TRP A 173 11.98 -9.60 -19.76
CA TRP A 173 10.80 -8.78 -19.43
C TRP A 173 10.79 -7.43 -20.14
N ASP A 174 11.94 -6.74 -20.16
CA ASP A 174 12.10 -5.41 -20.75
C ASP A 174 11.78 -5.35 -22.24
N GLU A 175 12.20 -6.33 -23.03
CA GLU A 175 11.82 -6.42 -24.44
C GLU A 175 10.32 -6.74 -24.59
N ILE A 176 9.81 -7.65 -23.76
CA ILE A 176 8.46 -8.20 -23.86
C ILE A 176 7.39 -7.16 -23.52
N TRP A 177 7.55 -6.42 -22.41
CA TRP A 177 6.59 -5.38 -22.06
C TRP A 177 6.66 -4.23 -23.06
N MET A 178 7.86 -3.82 -23.49
CA MET A 178 8.07 -2.71 -24.42
C MET A 178 7.41 -3.02 -25.78
N LYS A 179 7.68 -4.20 -26.34
CA LYS A 179 7.03 -4.70 -27.57
C LYS A 179 5.52 -4.80 -27.41
N THR A 180 5.02 -5.19 -26.24
CA THR A 180 3.58 -5.28 -25.97
C THR A 180 2.94 -3.89 -25.90
N ALA A 181 3.55 -2.94 -25.20
CA ALA A 181 3.12 -1.56 -25.10
C ALA A 181 3.06 -0.89 -26.48
N PHE A 182 4.12 -1.01 -27.31
CA PHE A 182 4.12 -0.47 -28.67
C PHE A 182 2.98 -1.04 -29.55
N ASN A 183 2.72 -2.35 -29.46
CA ASN A 183 1.61 -2.96 -30.22
C ASN A 183 0.24 -2.45 -29.75
N LEU A 184 0.00 -2.42 -28.44
CA LEU A 184 -1.24 -1.90 -27.85
C LEU A 184 -1.45 -0.42 -28.18
N MET A 185 -0.37 0.38 -28.17
CA MET A 185 -0.41 1.81 -28.50
C MET A 185 -0.71 2.06 -29.98
N ARG A 186 -0.20 1.22 -30.90
CA ARG A 186 -0.53 1.29 -32.33
C ARG A 186 -2.01 0.98 -32.59
N GLU A 187 -2.58 0.04 -31.82
CA GLU A 187 -3.99 -0.38 -31.93
C GLU A 187 -4.95 0.64 -31.27
N LYS A 188 -4.69 1.00 -30.01
CA LYS A 188 -5.64 1.73 -29.15
C LYS A 188 -5.36 3.23 -29.00
N ARG A 189 -4.18 3.72 -29.41
CA ARG A 189 -3.66 5.10 -29.28
C ARG A 189 -3.51 5.65 -27.86
N ILE A 190 -4.31 5.20 -26.90
CA ILE A 190 -4.28 5.54 -25.47
C ILE A 190 -4.61 4.26 -24.68
N LEU A 191 -3.89 3.99 -23.58
CA LEU A 191 -4.23 2.90 -22.66
C LEU A 191 -4.91 3.47 -21.41
N PRO A 192 -6.19 3.12 -21.12
CA PRO A 192 -6.95 3.72 -20.02
C PRO A 192 -6.31 3.55 -18.64
N THR A 193 -5.64 2.42 -18.40
CA THR A 193 -5.06 2.05 -17.10
C THR A 193 -3.53 1.91 -17.15
N GLY A 194 -2.89 2.48 -18.18
CA GLY A 194 -1.43 2.61 -18.26
C GLY A 194 -0.69 1.28 -18.19
N GLU A 195 0.12 1.09 -17.15
CA GLU A 195 0.92 -0.12 -16.95
C GLU A 195 0.06 -1.38 -16.80
N GLN A 196 -1.14 -1.25 -16.25
CA GLN A 196 -2.02 -2.38 -15.97
C GLN A 196 -2.53 -3.03 -17.27
N ASP A 197 -2.83 -2.23 -18.31
CA ASP A 197 -3.17 -2.73 -19.64
C ASP A 197 -2.02 -3.54 -20.26
N VAL A 198 -0.77 -3.05 -20.12
CA VAL A 198 0.42 -3.72 -20.67
C VAL A 198 0.69 -5.04 -19.95
N ILE A 199 0.69 -5.04 -18.62
CA ILE A 199 0.99 -6.27 -17.84
C ILE A 199 -0.11 -7.31 -18.03
N ASN A 200 -1.39 -6.91 -18.05
CA ASN A 200 -2.51 -7.81 -18.35
C ASN A 200 -2.38 -8.43 -19.75
N ALA A 201 -1.95 -7.66 -20.77
CA ALA A 201 -1.73 -8.20 -22.11
C ALA A 201 -0.54 -9.20 -22.17
N VAL A 202 0.54 -8.94 -21.44
CA VAL A 202 1.68 -9.89 -21.33
C VAL A 202 1.24 -11.17 -20.59
N LEU A 203 0.54 -11.05 -19.47
CA LEU A 203 0.09 -12.18 -18.65
C LEU A 203 -1.00 -13.02 -19.33
N ASN A 204 -1.90 -12.43 -20.12
CA ASN A 204 -2.88 -13.19 -20.89
C ASN A 204 -2.21 -14.15 -21.89
N ARG A 205 -1.06 -13.74 -22.46
CA ARG A 205 -0.22 -14.59 -23.33
C ARG A 205 0.67 -15.55 -22.52
N ASN A 206 1.02 -15.20 -21.29
CA ASN A 206 1.99 -15.92 -20.46
C ASN A 206 1.40 -16.34 -19.10
N LYS A 207 0.22 -16.96 -19.09
CA LYS A 207 -0.56 -17.24 -17.87
C LYS A 207 0.23 -17.96 -16.77
N ARG A 208 1.18 -18.84 -17.14
CA ARG A 208 2.09 -19.56 -16.22
C ARG A 208 3.08 -18.66 -15.45
N TRP A 209 3.15 -17.37 -15.73
CA TRP A 209 4.01 -16.41 -15.02
C TRP A 209 3.27 -15.72 -13.86
N LEU A 210 1.94 -15.75 -13.86
CA LEU A 210 1.11 -15.23 -12.79
C LEU A 210 1.04 -16.25 -11.64
N TYR A 211 1.27 -15.78 -10.42
CA TYR A 211 0.83 -16.45 -9.21
C TYR A 211 -0.27 -15.59 -8.59
N GLU A 212 -1.49 -16.13 -8.54
CA GLU A 212 -2.64 -15.42 -7.99
C GLU A 212 -2.58 -15.42 -6.46
N ILE A 213 -2.66 -14.23 -5.86
CA ILE A 213 -2.77 -14.08 -4.41
C ILE A 213 -4.24 -13.96 -4.00
N PRO A 214 -4.64 -14.45 -2.81
CA PRO A 214 -5.99 -14.28 -2.31
C PRO A 214 -6.41 -12.80 -2.27
N CYS A 215 -7.58 -12.48 -2.79
CA CYS A 215 -8.04 -11.10 -3.01
C CYS A 215 -8.05 -10.22 -1.74
N LYS A 216 -8.14 -10.82 -0.54
CA LYS A 216 -7.98 -10.16 0.78
C LYS A 216 -6.68 -9.35 0.96
N TRP A 217 -5.68 -9.56 0.08
CA TRP A 217 -4.42 -8.82 0.05
C TRP A 217 -4.41 -7.60 -0.90
N ASN A 218 -5.51 -7.30 -1.60
CA ASN A 218 -5.67 -6.12 -2.46
C ASN A 218 -7.18 -5.76 -2.54
N ILE A 219 -7.77 -5.38 -1.41
CA ILE A 219 -9.19 -4.98 -1.35
C ILE A 219 -9.36 -3.61 -1.96
N GLN A 220 -9.96 -3.57 -3.14
CA GLN A 220 -10.23 -2.36 -3.91
C GLN A 220 -11.54 -1.71 -3.45
N LEU A 221 -11.51 -0.39 -3.26
CA LEU A 221 -12.64 0.42 -2.76
C LEU A 221 -13.11 1.50 -3.75
N SER A 222 -12.79 1.38 -5.03
CA SER A 222 -13.36 2.26 -6.05
C SER A 222 -14.86 1.97 -6.27
N ALA A 223 -15.63 2.97 -6.70
CA ALA A 223 -17.06 2.84 -6.98
C ALA A 223 -17.43 1.74 -8.01
N PHE A 224 -16.47 1.26 -8.79
CA PHE A 224 -16.63 0.17 -9.77
C PHE A 224 -16.16 -1.21 -9.25
N SER A 225 -15.75 -1.30 -7.97
CA SER A 225 -15.30 -2.54 -7.34
C SER A 225 -16.49 -3.35 -6.84
N MET A 226 -16.76 -4.50 -7.47
CA MET A 226 -17.82 -5.43 -7.06
C MET A 226 -17.40 -6.19 -5.79
N ARG A 227 -18.04 -5.89 -4.66
CA ARG A 227 -17.78 -6.49 -3.34
C ARG A 227 -17.92 -8.02 -3.36
N GLU A 228 -18.83 -8.51 -4.18
CA GLU A 228 -19.18 -9.93 -4.34
C GLU A 228 -18.02 -10.75 -4.91
N ARG A 229 -17.07 -10.11 -5.62
CA ARG A 229 -15.87 -10.76 -6.16
C ARG A 229 -14.79 -10.99 -5.10
N CYS A 230 -14.86 -10.29 -3.97
CA CYS A 230 -13.96 -10.51 -2.84
C CYS A 230 -14.68 -10.26 -1.50
N PRO A 231 -15.55 -11.18 -1.07
CA PRO A 231 -16.27 -11.02 0.17
C PRO A 231 -15.29 -11.21 1.34
N VAL A 232 -15.07 -10.13 2.07
CA VAL A 232 -14.18 -10.07 3.25
C VAL A 232 -14.90 -9.39 4.41
N VAL A 233 -14.43 -9.69 5.61
CA VAL A 233 -14.76 -8.93 6.83
C VAL A 233 -13.58 -8.05 7.24
N TRP A 234 -13.90 -6.96 7.95
CA TRP A 234 -12.92 -6.11 8.61
C TRP A 234 -13.34 -5.98 10.08
N GLU A 235 -12.56 -6.56 11.00
CA GLU A 235 -12.84 -6.47 12.42
C GLU A 235 -12.39 -5.09 12.96
N PHE A 236 -13.36 -4.22 13.25
CA PHE A 236 -13.12 -3.02 14.04
C PHE A 236 -13.25 -3.35 15.53
N LEU A 237 -12.23 -2.98 16.31
CA LEU A 237 -12.35 -2.92 17.77
C LEU A 237 -13.00 -1.59 18.13
N LEU A 238 -14.28 -1.63 18.50
CA LEU A 238 -14.99 -0.47 19.04
C LEU A 238 -14.65 -0.35 20.53
N ASN A 239 -13.97 0.73 20.89
CA ASN A 239 -14.00 1.22 22.27
C ASN A 239 -15.37 1.87 22.49
N ARG A 240 -15.95 1.63 23.65
CA ARG A 240 -17.13 2.36 24.12
C ARG A 240 -16.65 3.50 25.00
N ASP A 241 -16.49 4.66 24.39
CA ASP A 241 -16.62 5.90 25.13
C ASP A 241 -18.14 6.11 25.38
N ASP A 242 -18.51 6.69 26.52
CA ASP A 242 -19.88 7.00 26.96
C ASP A 242 -20.86 5.83 27.27
N ASP A 243 -20.48 4.95 28.21
CA ASP A 243 -21.46 4.41 29.17
C ASP A 243 -21.07 4.91 30.57
N ASN A 244 -21.80 5.90 31.11
CA ASN A 244 -21.68 6.35 32.49
C ASN A 244 -22.23 5.29 33.46
N ASN A 245 -21.50 4.19 33.67
CA ASN A 245 -21.74 3.28 34.78
C ASN A 245 -20.42 2.87 35.43
N ASN A 246 -20.40 3.02 36.75
CA ASN A 246 -19.21 2.98 37.58
C ASN A 246 -18.84 1.54 38.00
N ASP A 247 -18.84 0.62 37.03
CA ASP A 247 -18.62 -0.82 37.24
C ASP A 247 -17.23 -1.27 36.76
N ASN A 248 -16.53 -1.95 37.66
CA ASN A 248 -15.10 -2.27 37.56
C ASN A 248 -14.68 -3.05 36.30
N ASN A 249 -13.66 -2.51 35.62
CA ASN A 249 -12.60 -3.21 34.87
C ASN A 249 -12.93 -4.20 33.71
N ASN A 250 -14.19 -4.46 33.39
CA ASN A 250 -14.53 -5.32 32.25
C ASN A 250 -14.82 -4.52 30.97
N TYR A 251 -13.79 -4.30 30.16
CA TYR A 251 -13.93 -3.89 28.76
C TYR A 251 -14.64 -4.98 27.94
N ILE A 252 -15.98 -5.02 27.97
CA ILE A 252 -16.78 -5.97 27.21
C ILE A 252 -16.66 -5.65 25.71
N ARG A 253 -15.83 -6.45 25.05
CA ARG A 253 -15.51 -6.41 23.62
C ARG A 253 -16.73 -6.72 22.76
N LYS A 254 -17.59 -5.72 22.49
CA LYS A 254 -18.65 -5.84 21.47
C LYS A 254 -18.01 -5.93 20.09
N LYS A 255 -17.93 -7.14 19.53
CA LYS A 255 -17.65 -7.33 18.10
C LYS A 255 -18.75 -6.62 17.30
N ALA A 256 -18.35 -5.80 16.33
CA ALA A 256 -19.29 -5.12 15.43
C ALA A 256 -20.00 -6.08 14.46
N LEU A 257 -19.50 -7.31 14.33
CA LEU A 257 -20.02 -8.38 13.47
C LEU A 257 -20.30 -9.64 14.32
N ARG A 258 -21.37 -10.37 13.99
CA ARG A 258 -21.69 -11.65 14.60
C ARG A 258 -20.65 -12.72 14.21
N ASP A 259 -20.41 -13.69 15.11
CA ASP A 259 -19.35 -14.69 14.94
C ASP A 259 -19.55 -15.62 13.74
N ASP A 260 -20.79 -15.90 13.36
CA ASP A 260 -21.15 -16.62 12.14
C ASP A 260 -20.61 -15.94 10.87
N ILE A 261 -20.76 -14.61 10.77
CA ILE A 261 -20.25 -13.81 9.64
C ILE A 261 -18.72 -13.75 9.67
N VAL A 262 -18.10 -13.61 10.85
CA VAL A 262 -16.63 -13.53 10.99
C VAL A 262 -15.95 -14.85 10.65
N LEU A 263 -16.60 -16.00 10.90
CA LEU A 263 -16.10 -17.33 10.52
C LEU A 263 -16.35 -17.64 9.03
N GLN A 264 -17.39 -17.08 8.42
CA GLN A 264 -17.74 -17.32 7.01
C GLN A 264 -16.80 -16.65 6.01
N TYR A 265 -16.22 -15.48 6.36
CA TYR A 265 -15.43 -14.67 5.42
C TYR A 265 -14.00 -14.43 5.90
N PRO A 266 -13.00 -14.41 5.01
CA PRO A 266 -11.64 -14.09 5.40
C PRO A 266 -11.53 -12.62 5.83
N ASN A 267 -10.85 -12.39 6.96
CA ASN A 267 -10.41 -11.05 7.35
C ASN A 267 -9.51 -10.44 6.27
N ALA A 268 -9.87 -9.24 5.84
CA ALA A 268 -9.07 -8.39 4.96
C ALA A 268 -7.67 -8.15 5.55
N LYS A 269 -6.67 -8.01 4.67
CA LYS A 269 -5.26 -7.83 5.06
C LYS A 269 -4.64 -6.56 4.53
N LEU A 270 -5.15 -6.03 3.41
CA LEU A 270 -4.70 -4.76 2.87
C LEU A 270 -5.81 -4.10 2.05
N ILE A 271 -6.19 -2.89 2.46
CA ILE A 271 -7.08 -2.00 1.70
C ILE A 271 -6.24 -1.23 0.68
N HIS A 272 -6.76 -1.10 -0.53
CA HIS A 272 -6.22 -0.26 -1.58
C HIS A 272 -7.29 0.73 -2.04
N PHE A 273 -7.10 2.01 -1.67
CA PHE A 273 -7.94 3.12 -2.14
C PHE A 273 -7.60 3.48 -3.59
N ASN A 274 -8.08 2.65 -4.52
CA ASN A 274 -7.89 2.77 -5.97
C ASN A 274 -8.87 3.76 -6.65
N ALA A 275 -9.61 4.56 -5.89
CA ALA A 275 -10.43 5.66 -6.42
C ALA A 275 -9.56 6.85 -6.87
N HIS A 276 -10.09 7.69 -7.76
CA HIS A 276 -9.45 8.95 -8.15
C HIS A 276 -9.48 9.99 -7.02
N VAL A 277 -10.63 10.17 -6.38
CA VAL A 277 -10.75 10.99 -5.17
C VAL A 277 -10.33 10.13 -3.97
N LYS A 278 -9.33 10.60 -3.22
CA LYS A 278 -8.77 9.92 -2.06
C LYS A 278 -9.49 10.33 -0.76
N PRO A 279 -9.59 9.47 0.26
CA PRO A 279 -10.34 9.79 1.49
C PRO A 279 -9.87 11.05 2.22
N GLU A 280 -8.59 11.38 2.10
CA GLU A 280 -7.91 12.51 2.72
C GLU A 280 -8.49 13.86 2.28
N TYR A 281 -9.05 13.97 1.06
CA TYR A 281 -9.69 15.21 0.58
C TYR A 281 -10.98 15.58 1.33
N PHE A 282 -11.59 14.64 2.07
CA PHE A 282 -12.80 14.90 2.85
C PHE A 282 -12.51 15.23 4.32
N PHE A 283 -11.25 15.13 4.75
CA PHE A 283 -10.81 15.44 6.11
C PHE A 283 -11.17 16.89 6.50
N PRO A 284 -11.67 17.16 7.73
CA PRO A 284 -11.77 16.28 8.89
C PRO A 284 -12.97 15.34 8.92
N THR A 285 -13.88 15.40 7.92
CA THR A 285 -15.04 14.49 7.86
C THR A 285 -14.59 13.15 7.30
N PRO A 286 -14.54 12.06 8.09
CA PRO A 286 -14.09 10.78 7.56
C PRO A 286 -15.08 10.29 6.51
N LEU A 287 -14.57 9.73 5.41
CA LEU A 287 -15.40 8.89 4.55
C LEU A 287 -15.92 7.72 5.38
N ARG A 288 -17.20 7.78 5.73
CA ARG A 288 -17.87 6.73 6.50
C ARG A 288 -17.96 5.47 5.63
N PHE A 289 -17.34 4.39 6.11
CA PHE A 289 -17.50 3.09 5.46
C PHE A 289 -18.94 2.60 5.62
N PRO A 290 -19.52 1.97 4.58
CA PRO A 290 -20.89 1.50 4.62
C PRO A 290 -21.08 0.42 5.69
N LEU A 291 -22.11 0.58 6.52
CA LEU A 291 -22.60 -0.49 7.38
C LEU A 291 -23.25 -1.60 6.53
N PRO A 292 -23.49 -2.80 7.10
CA PRO A 292 -24.11 -3.91 6.37
C PRO A 292 -25.53 -3.65 5.82
N PHE A 293 -26.13 -2.50 6.16
CA PHE A 293 -27.51 -2.13 5.83
C PHE A 293 -27.61 -0.84 4.98
N ASP A 294 -26.49 -0.17 4.71
CA ASP A 294 -26.46 1.08 3.95
C ASP A 294 -26.69 0.79 2.45
N LYS A 295 -27.40 1.67 1.74
CA LYS A 295 -27.75 1.46 0.32
C LYS A 295 -26.57 1.79 -0.60
N SER A 296 -26.58 1.22 -1.80
CA SER A 296 -25.52 1.41 -2.83
C SER A 296 -25.30 2.84 -3.30
N ASP A 297 -26.22 3.75 -2.99
CA ASP A 297 -26.31 5.07 -3.62
C ASP A 297 -26.04 6.21 -2.61
N GLU A 298 -25.80 5.88 -1.32
CA GLU A 298 -25.64 6.84 -0.22
C GLU A 298 -24.19 7.37 -0.06
N TYR A 299 -23.29 7.05 -1.00
CA TYR A 299 -21.86 7.42 -0.95
C TYR A 299 -21.55 8.89 -1.31
N HIS A 300 -22.56 9.70 -1.61
CA HIS A 300 -22.40 11.14 -1.80
C HIS A 300 -22.67 11.88 -0.48
N SER A 301 -21.69 12.66 -0.02
CA SER A 301 -21.86 13.58 1.11
C SER A 301 -23.02 14.55 0.84
N SER A 302 -24.15 14.31 1.50
CA SER A 302 -25.36 15.12 1.41
C SER A 302 -25.23 16.43 2.21
N LYS A 303 -24.38 17.35 1.71
CA LYS A 303 -24.44 18.77 2.05
C LYS A 303 -24.22 19.65 0.81
N GLN A 304 -25.28 19.82 0.03
CA GLN A 304 -25.53 21.11 -0.63
C GLN A 304 -26.24 22.02 0.36
N GLN A 305 -25.48 22.96 0.93
CA GLN A 305 -25.94 24.23 1.51
C GLN A 305 -24.75 25.19 1.50
#